data_AF-A0A7W1FFR1-F1
#
_entry.id   AF-A0A7W1FFR1-F1
#
_cell.length_a   1.000
_cell.length_b   1.000
_cell.length_c   1.000
_cell.angle_alpha   90.00
_cell.angle_beta   90.00
_cell.angle_gamma   90.00
#
_symmetry.space_group_name_H-M   'P 1'
#
loop_
_entity.id
_entity.type
_entity.pdbx_description
1 polymer ?
#
loop_
_entity_poly.entity_id
_entity_poly.type
_entity_poly.pdbx_seq_one_letter_code
_entity_poly.pdbx_strand_id
1 'polypeptide(L)'
;LEDERKDRHRIVAENESFTALIPFFARYPYELHIYPNAHAEALTDFSLKELQDLTVIFKQVLTAFDKLFNISFPYIMAMNNRPSDGANYDFFDFHVEFYPPMRTATKLKFLAGSEAGAGMFINDTLPEEKAAELRNLIEPVVW
;
A
#
# COMPACT_ATOMS: atom_id res chain seq x y z
N LEU A 1 -2.77 12.65 0.29
CA LEU A 1 -3.53 11.86 1.29
C LEU A 1 -4.86 12.50 1.68
N GLU A 2 -4.90 13.81 1.94
CA GLU A 2 -6.14 14.50 2.36
C GLU A 2 -7.34 14.23 1.45
N ASP A 3 -7.16 14.35 0.13
CA ASP A 3 -8.26 14.14 -0.82
C ASP A 3 -8.73 12.68 -0.87
N GLU A 4 -7.81 11.72 -0.74
CA GLU A 4 -8.14 10.30 -0.64
C GLU A 4 -8.98 10.00 0.62
N ARG A 5 -8.68 10.67 1.74
CA ARG A 5 -9.44 10.52 2.99
C ARG A 5 -10.81 11.22 2.94
N LYS A 6 -10.96 12.28 2.12
CA LYS A 6 -12.25 12.92 1.85
C LYS A 6 -13.13 12.02 0.95
N ASP A 7 -12.55 11.44 -0.11
CA ASP A 7 -13.26 10.60 -1.08
C ASP A 7 -13.56 9.18 -0.56
N ARG A 8 -12.65 8.62 0.25
CA ARG A 8 -12.74 7.31 0.93
C ARG A 8 -12.83 6.07 0.03
N HIS A 9 -13.10 6.19 -1.27
CA HIS A 9 -13.31 5.04 -2.16
C HIS A 9 -12.11 4.08 -2.18
N ARG A 10 -10.89 4.62 -2.26
CA ARG A 10 -9.63 3.88 -2.39
C ARG A 10 -8.95 3.52 -1.06
N ILE A 11 -9.51 3.96 0.06
CA ILE A 11 -9.00 3.64 1.40
C ILE A 11 -9.29 2.18 1.73
N VAL A 12 -8.28 1.41 2.11
CA VAL A 12 -8.40 0.00 2.49
C VAL A 12 -8.49 -0.15 4.00
N ALA A 13 -7.59 0.48 4.74
CA ALA A 13 -7.57 0.47 6.22
C ALA A 13 -7.00 1.79 6.75
N GLU A 14 -7.43 2.20 7.93
CA GLU A 14 -6.94 3.39 8.63
C GLU A 14 -6.79 3.07 10.12
N ASN A 15 -5.77 3.64 10.75
CA ASN A 15 -5.70 3.78 12.20
C ASN A 15 -5.31 5.22 12.56
N GLU A 16 -4.95 5.46 13.82
CA GLU A 16 -4.62 6.80 14.29
C GLU A 16 -3.43 7.42 13.53
N SER A 17 -2.41 6.61 13.25
CA SER A 17 -1.13 7.08 12.73
C SER A 17 -0.92 6.82 11.24
N PHE A 18 -1.62 5.87 10.63
CA PHE A 18 -1.40 5.44 9.25
C PHE A 18 -2.70 5.21 8.47
N THR A 19 -2.59 5.34 7.15
CA THR A 19 -3.63 5.03 6.17
C THR A 19 -3.07 4.12 5.09
N ALA A 20 -3.74 2.99 4.85
CA ALA A 20 -3.49 2.07 3.75
C ALA A 20 -4.53 2.28 2.63
N LEU A 21 -4.07 2.44 1.39
CA LEU A 21 -4.95 2.72 0.24
C LEU A 21 -4.39 2.12 -1.05
N ILE A 22 -5.27 1.87 -2.03
CA ILE A 22 -4.85 1.58 -3.41
C ILE A 22 -4.78 2.91 -4.15
N PRO A 23 -3.60 3.37 -4.61
CA PRO A 23 -3.48 4.70 -5.19
C PRO A 23 -4.29 4.82 -6.49
N PHE A 24 -4.81 6.02 -6.77
CA PHE A 24 -5.48 6.32 -8.05
C PHE A 24 -4.62 5.93 -9.27
N PHE A 25 -3.31 6.02 -9.15
CA PHE A 25 -2.32 5.69 -10.19
C PHE A 25 -1.78 4.24 -10.09
N ALA A 26 -2.49 3.33 -9.41
CA ALA A 26 -2.07 1.94 -9.23
C ALA A 26 -1.77 1.24 -10.56
N ARG A 27 -0.55 0.70 -10.66
CA ARG A 27 -0.03 -0.07 -11.78
C ARG A 27 -0.33 -1.56 -11.63
N TYR A 28 -0.42 -2.07 -10.41
CA TYR A 28 -0.86 -3.45 -10.12
C TYR A 28 -2.30 -3.47 -9.60
N PRO A 29 -3.07 -4.55 -9.84
CA PRO A 29 -4.47 -4.63 -9.40
C PRO A 29 -4.67 -4.37 -7.91
N TYR A 30 -3.76 -4.91 -7.07
CA TYR A 30 -3.76 -4.72 -5.62
C TYR A 30 -2.50 -3.96 -5.17
N GLU A 31 -1.98 -3.04 -5.99
CA GLU A 31 -0.95 -2.11 -5.54
C GLU A 31 -1.49 -1.35 -4.33
N LEU A 32 -0.76 -1.40 -3.22
CA LEU A 32 -1.23 -0.80 -1.97
C LEU A 32 -0.10 0.03 -1.39
N HIS A 33 -0.44 1.23 -0.97
CA HIS A 33 0.47 2.14 -0.33
C HIS A 33 0.01 2.39 1.11
N ILE A 34 0.97 2.43 2.04
CA ILE A 34 0.75 2.85 3.42
C ILE A 34 1.46 4.19 3.60
N TYR A 35 0.69 5.21 3.98
CA TYR A 35 1.18 6.55 4.29
C TYR A 35 0.96 6.88 5.77
N PRO A 36 1.87 7.61 6.43
CA PRO A 36 1.61 8.19 7.73
C PRO A 36 0.56 9.30 7.59
N ASN A 37 -0.25 9.47 8.64
CA ASN A 37 -1.28 10.51 8.69
C ASN A 37 -0.71 11.89 9.02
N ALA A 38 0.45 11.91 9.68
CA ALA A 38 1.26 13.09 9.94
C ALA A 38 2.53 13.04 9.09
N HIS A 39 3.10 14.21 8.79
CA HIS A 39 4.35 14.29 8.04
C HIS A 39 5.49 13.57 8.79
N ALA A 40 6.17 12.68 8.08
CA ALA A 40 7.36 11.99 8.53
C ALA A 40 8.17 11.63 7.28
N GLU A 41 9.49 11.81 7.32
CA GLU A 41 10.34 11.64 6.14
C GLU A 41 11.01 10.26 6.12
N ALA A 42 11.15 9.60 7.27
CA ALA A 42 11.70 8.25 7.39
C ALA A 42 11.10 7.45 8.56
N LEU A 43 11.29 6.13 8.50
CA LEU A 43 10.90 5.18 9.54
C LEU A 43 11.47 5.56 10.93
N THR A 44 12.65 6.18 10.96
CA THR A 44 13.32 6.59 12.21
C THR A 44 12.69 7.79 12.90
N ASP A 45 11.77 8.49 12.23
CA ASP A 45 11.13 9.68 12.79
C ASP A 45 9.92 9.32 13.66
N PHE A 46 9.43 8.08 13.56
CA PHE A 46 8.25 7.62 14.29
C PHE A 46 8.53 7.33 15.76
N SER A 47 7.59 7.72 16.61
CA SER A 47 7.52 7.31 18.00
C SER A 47 7.21 5.82 18.15
N LEU A 48 7.43 5.27 19.35
CA LEU A 48 7.07 3.88 19.65
C LEU A 48 5.58 3.58 19.43
N LYS A 49 4.70 4.55 19.70
CA LYS A 49 3.26 4.41 19.45
C LYS A 49 2.98 4.31 17.95
N GLU A 50 3.56 5.19 17.15
CA GLU A 50 3.39 5.15 15.69
C GLU A 50 3.95 3.86 15.11
N LEU A 51 5.10 3.36 15.58
CA LEU A 51 5.63 2.06 15.15
C LEU A 51 4.70 0.89 15.51
N GLN A 52 4.00 0.94 16.64
CA GLN A 52 2.96 -0.03 16.98
C GLN A 52 1.78 0.06 16.02
N ASP A 53 1.29 1.27 15.75
CA ASP A 53 0.20 1.51 14.80
C ASP A 53 0.58 1.05 13.38
N LEU A 54 1.82 1.27 12.95
CA LEU A 54 2.35 0.77 11.69
C LEU A 54 2.29 -0.76 11.65
N THR A 55 2.71 -1.43 12.71
CA THR A 55 2.68 -2.89 12.82
C THR A 55 1.24 -3.43 12.75
N VAL A 56 0.29 -2.75 13.38
CA VAL A 56 -1.15 -3.09 13.29
C VAL A 56 -1.62 -3.01 11.84
N ILE A 57 -1.34 -1.89 11.15
CA ILE A 57 -1.79 -1.71 9.76
C ILE A 57 -1.14 -2.73 8.82
N PHE A 58 0.15 -3.06 9.01
CA PHE A 58 0.82 -4.13 8.29
C PHE A 58 0.10 -5.47 8.48
N LYS A 59 -0.19 -5.86 9.72
CA LYS A 59 -0.84 -7.14 9.99
C LYS A 59 -2.23 -7.21 9.36
N GLN A 60 -2.99 -6.12 9.37
CA GLN A 60 -4.29 -6.04 8.70
C GLN A 60 -4.16 -6.25 7.19
N VAL A 61 -3.29 -5.48 6.54
CA VAL A 61 -3.07 -5.53 5.08
C VAL A 61 -2.57 -6.90 4.64
N LEU A 62 -1.53 -7.43 5.30
CA LEU A 62 -0.92 -8.70 4.92
C LEU A 62 -1.87 -9.89 5.12
N THR A 63 -2.65 -9.88 6.20
CA THR A 63 -3.69 -10.90 6.42
C THR A 63 -4.81 -10.81 5.38
N ALA A 64 -5.21 -9.58 5.01
CA ALA A 64 -6.21 -9.37 3.97
C ALA A 64 -5.72 -9.85 2.58
N PHE A 65 -4.43 -9.65 2.26
CA PHE A 65 -3.83 -10.22 1.06
C PHE A 65 -3.91 -11.76 1.06
N ASP A 66 -3.51 -12.42 2.15
CA ASP A 66 -3.57 -13.89 2.21
C ASP A 66 -5.01 -14.41 2.03
N LYS A 67 -5.99 -13.73 2.64
CA LYS A 67 -7.41 -14.08 2.55
C LYS A 67 -8.00 -13.84 1.16
N LEU A 68 -7.49 -12.87 0.41
CA LEU A 68 -8.03 -12.48 -0.89
C LEU A 68 -8.16 -13.67 -1.85
N PHE A 69 -7.16 -14.55 -1.86
CA PHE A 69 -7.18 -15.79 -2.64
C PHE A 69 -6.97 -17.07 -1.80
N ASN A 70 -6.98 -16.94 -0.47
CA ASN A 70 -6.73 -18.03 0.47
C ASN A 70 -5.41 -18.78 0.17
N ILE A 71 -4.34 -18.01 -0.04
CA ILE A 71 -2.98 -18.48 -0.30
C ILE A 71 -2.00 -17.60 0.47
N SER A 72 -0.75 -18.03 0.62
CA SER A 72 0.32 -17.10 0.98
C SER A 72 0.55 -16.15 -0.20
N PHE A 73 0.13 -14.89 -0.05
CA PHE A 73 0.05 -13.95 -1.15
C PHE A 73 1.45 -13.42 -1.51
N PRO A 74 1.93 -13.60 -2.75
CA PRO A 74 3.23 -13.07 -3.13
C PRO A 74 3.15 -11.56 -3.30
N TYR A 75 4.18 -10.83 -2.86
CA TYR A 75 4.33 -9.41 -3.13
C TYR A 75 5.80 -9.01 -3.11
N ILE A 76 6.10 -7.89 -3.78
CA ILE A 76 7.31 -7.11 -3.52
C ILE A 76 6.90 -5.95 -2.61
N MET A 77 7.72 -5.65 -1.60
CA MET A 77 7.51 -4.52 -0.70
C MET A 77 8.72 -3.60 -0.74
N ALA A 78 8.47 -2.29 -0.82
CA ALA A 78 9.49 -1.26 -0.72
C ALA A 78 9.11 -0.26 0.38
N MET A 79 10.10 0.21 1.14
CA MET A 79 9.94 1.31 2.08
C MET A 79 10.72 2.52 1.56
N ASN A 80 10.01 3.58 1.22
CA ASN A 80 10.62 4.79 0.70
C ASN A 80 10.82 5.77 1.86
N ASN A 81 12.07 6.06 2.16
CA ASN A 81 12.52 7.01 3.17
C ASN A 81 13.23 8.17 2.46
N ARG A 82 13.41 9.31 3.15
CA ARG A 82 14.36 10.32 2.71
C ARG A 82 15.75 9.71 2.52
N PRO A 83 16.56 10.25 1.59
CA PRO A 83 17.98 9.94 1.51
C PRO A 83 18.72 10.23 2.83
N SER A 84 19.78 9.48 3.09
CA SER A 84 20.60 9.58 4.31
C SER A 84 21.82 10.49 4.15
N ASP A 85 21.81 11.40 3.18
CA ASP A 85 22.93 12.30 2.86
C ASP A 85 22.95 13.59 3.70
N GLY A 86 21.96 13.79 4.57
CA GLY A 86 21.85 14.95 5.45
C GLY A 86 21.31 16.21 4.77
N ALA A 87 20.85 16.13 3.52
CA ALA A 87 20.12 17.23 2.89
C ALA A 87 18.68 17.33 3.44
N ASN A 88 18.01 18.46 3.14
CA ASN A 88 16.63 18.70 3.53
C ASN A 88 15.68 18.06 2.50
N TYR A 89 14.70 17.30 3.00
CA TYR A 89 13.67 16.64 2.22
C TYR A 89 12.26 16.85 2.80
N ASP A 90 11.97 18.04 3.35
CA ASP A 90 10.68 18.38 3.97
C ASP A 90 9.46 18.19 3.02
N PHE A 91 9.71 18.05 1.71
CA PHE A 91 8.72 17.77 0.67
C PHE A 91 8.40 16.28 0.48
N PHE A 92 9.14 15.38 1.14
CA PHE A 92 9.04 13.94 0.99
C PHE A 92 8.32 13.33 2.18
N ASP A 93 7.31 12.50 1.91
CA ASP A 93 6.64 11.70 2.94
C ASP A 93 7.09 10.24 2.85
N PHE A 94 7.46 9.67 3.99
CA PHE A 94 7.67 8.23 4.15
C PHE A 94 6.43 7.48 3.66
N HIS A 95 6.66 6.37 2.96
CA HIS A 95 5.59 5.46 2.61
C HIS A 95 6.10 4.06 2.31
N VAL A 96 5.21 3.09 2.44
CA VAL A 96 5.45 1.70 2.08
C VAL A 96 4.62 1.37 0.85
N GLU A 97 5.22 0.72 -0.13
CA GLU A 97 4.56 0.27 -1.34
C GLU A 97 4.57 -1.25 -1.44
N PHE A 98 3.44 -1.81 -1.84
CA PHE A 98 3.29 -3.22 -2.18
C PHE A 98 2.99 -3.35 -3.68
N TYR A 99 3.69 -4.26 -4.34
CA TYR A 99 3.46 -4.62 -5.74
C TYR A 99 3.13 -6.10 -5.87
N PRO A 100 1.87 -6.49 -5.63
CA PRO A 100 1.51 -7.89 -5.69
C PRO A 100 1.27 -8.31 -7.14
N PRO A 101 1.90 -9.39 -7.64
CA PRO A 101 1.79 -9.79 -9.03
C PRO A 101 0.49 -10.55 -9.33
N MET A 102 -0.30 -10.95 -8.33
CA MET A 102 -1.52 -11.74 -8.58
C MET A 102 -2.65 -10.86 -9.15
N ARG A 103 -3.18 -11.22 -10.33
CA ARG A 103 -4.44 -10.68 -10.89
C ARG A 103 -5.66 -11.40 -10.35
N THR A 104 -5.55 -12.72 -10.23
CA THR A 104 -6.56 -13.65 -9.70
C THR A 104 -5.85 -14.73 -8.92
N ALA A 105 -6.57 -15.64 -8.27
CA ALA A 105 -6.00 -16.78 -7.55
C ALA A 105 -5.03 -17.65 -8.40
N THR A 106 -5.16 -17.64 -9.73
CA THR A 106 -4.37 -18.51 -10.63
C THR A 106 -3.60 -17.76 -11.72
N LYS A 107 -3.68 -16.42 -11.78
CA LYS A 107 -3.07 -15.63 -12.84
C LYS A 107 -2.16 -14.54 -12.29
N LEU A 108 -0.97 -14.47 -12.85
CA LEU A 108 0.01 -13.42 -12.59
C LEU A 108 -0.13 -12.27 -13.61
N LYS A 109 0.18 -11.07 -13.16
CA LYS A 109 0.52 -9.91 -13.98
C LYS A 109 1.98 -10.05 -14.41
N PHE A 110 2.18 -10.13 -15.71
CA PHE A 110 3.51 -10.06 -16.31
C PHE A 110 3.76 -8.63 -16.77
N LEU A 111 4.90 -8.06 -16.39
CA LEU A 111 5.38 -6.81 -16.96
C LEU A 111 5.97 -7.14 -18.33
N ALA A 112 5.20 -6.94 -19.40
CA ALA A 112 5.58 -7.32 -20.75
C ALA A 112 6.19 -6.13 -21.50
N GLY A 113 6.05 -6.08 -22.83
CA GLY A 113 6.68 -5.04 -23.65
C GLY A 113 6.24 -3.61 -23.31
N SER A 114 4.97 -3.39 -22.97
CA SER A 114 4.46 -2.07 -22.57
C SER A 114 5.14 -1.56 -21.30
N GLU A 115 5.19 -2.40 -20.27
CA GLU A 115 5.73 -2.05 -18.97
C GLU A 115 7.26 -2.02 -18.99
N ALA A 116 7.89 -3.11 -19.43
CA ALA A 116 9.34 -3.27 -19.38
C ALA A 116 10.07 -2.49 -20.49
N GLY A 117 9.46 -2.36 -21.67
CA GLY A 117 10.07 -1.68 -22.81
C GLY A 117 9.74 -0.20 -22.91
N ALA A 118 8.49 0.18 -22.62
CA ALA A 118 8.01 1.56 -22.78
C ALA A 118 7.74 2.29 -21.46
N GLY A 119 7.82 1.62 -20.31
CA GLY A 119 7.48 2.22 -19.00
C GLY A 119 6.00 2.54 -18.84
N MET A 120 5.14 2.02 -19.73
CA MET A 120 3.71 2.29 -19.76
C MET A 120 2.96 1.14 -19.09
N PHE A 121 2.31 1.43 -17.97
CA PHE A 121 1.57 0.43 -17.19
C PHE A 121 0.12 0.37 -17.62
N ILE A 122 -0.35 -0.85 -17.89
CA ILE A 122 -1.76 -1.12 -18.17
C ILE A 122 -2.35 -1.89 -16.99
N ASN A 123 -3.26 -1.25 -16.26
CA ASN A 123 -4.07 -1.90 -15.25
C ASN A 123 -5.51 -2.03 -15.79
N ASP A 124 -6.01 -3.26 -15.87
CA ASP A 124 -7.33 -3.60 -16.42
C ASP A 124 -8.43 -3.58 -15.35
N THR A 125 -8.12 -3.06 -14.17
CA THR A 125 -9.03 -2.99 -13.02
C THR A 125 -9.09 -1.57 -12.48
N LEU A 126 -10.22 -1.20 -11.90
CA LEU A 126 -10.38 0.10 -11.24
C LEU A 126 -9.80 0.02 -9.81
N PRO A 127 -8.91 0.96 -9.42
CA PRO A 127 -8.40 1.04 -8.05
C PRO A 127 -9.48 1.04 -6.97
N GLU A 128 -10.62 1.70 -7.23
CA GLU A 128 -11.76 1.82 -6.33
C GLU A 128 -12.41 0.46 -6.04
N GLU A 129 -12.58 -0.36 -7.09
CA GLU A 129 -13.16 -1.70 -6.96
C GLU A 129 -12.23 -2.61 -6.17
N LYS A 130 -10.93 -2.56 -6.46
CA LYS A 130 -9.93 -3.39 -5.79
C LYS A 130 -9.73 -2.98 -4.33
N ALA A 131 -9.82 -1.69 -4.04
CA ALA A 131 -9.79 -1.19 -2.67
C ALA A 131 -11.01 -1.69 -1.89
N ALA A 132 -12.20 -1.69 -2.49
CA ALA A 132 -13.41 -2.19 -1.86
C ALA A 132 -13.33 -3.71 -1.59
N GLU A 133 -12.83 -4.50 -2.55
CA GLU A 133 -12.62 -5.94 -2.37
C GLU A 133 -11.68 -6.23 -1.20
N LEU A 134 -10.52 -5.55 -1.15
CA LEU A 134 -9.53 -5.77 -0.09
C LEU A 134 -10.02 -5.26 1.27
N ARG A 135 -10.71 -4.11 1.31
CA ARG A 135 -11.29 -3.52 2.53
C ARG A 135 -12.28 -4.46 3.22
N ASN A 136 -13.05 -5.25 2.46
CA ASN A 136 -14.00 -6.22 3.02
C ASN A 136 -13.32 -7.39 3.75
N LEU A 137 -12.01 -7.55 3.61
CA LEU A 137 -11.21 -8.60 4.25
C LEU A 137 -10.38 -8.08 5.44
N ILE A 138 -10.46 -6.78 5.72
CA ILE A 138 -9.75 -6.16 6.85
C ILE A 138 -10.46 -6.53 8.16
N GLU A 139 -9.70 -7.09 9.08
CA GLU A 139 -10.18 -7.48 10.41
C GLU A 139 -9.37 -6.77 11.51
N PRO A 140 -9.93 -6.66 12.73
CA PRO A 140 -9.17 -6.22 13.90
C PRO A 140 -7.98 -7.15 14.16
N VAL A 141 -6.85 -6.57 14.54
CA VAL A 141 -5.67 -7.36 14.93
C VAL A 141 -5.88 -7.98 16.30
N VAL A 142 -5.84 -9.31 16.37
CA VAL A 142 -5.73 -10.07 17.62
C VAL A 142 -4.30 -10.60 17.74
N TRP A 143 -3.69 -10.42 18.91
CA TRP A 143 -2.32 -10.84 19.21
C TRP A 143 -2.27 -12.23 19.84
#